data_AF-A0A4R3JK47-F1
#
_entry.id   AF-A0A4R3JK47-F1
#
_cell.length_a   1.000
_cell.length_b   1.000
_cell.length_c   1.000
_cell.angle_alpha   90.00
_cell.angle_beta   90.00
_cell.angle_gamma   90.00
#
_symmetry.space_group_name_H-M   'P 1'
#
loop_
_entity.id
_entity.type
_entity.pdbx_description
1 polymer ?
#
loop_
_entity_poly.entity_id
_entity_poly.type
_entity_poly.pdbx_seq_one_letter_code
_entity_poly.pdbx_strand_id
1 'polypeptide(L)'
;MSIMSALCIRQAAAGEPGGKMVPARGASKEGRDRLQTSENSDADSPAVFAGGSGAVMALAVLLGVGHAAHGEPVTLALPSGQVLEFQEALREVSGQQAGAGEVYRFRFVAHQIAPDAGGLSFDDVLEDMQILCQSYALPRLQGLEGTPERVVISLSERAVEFGTSAPDLTQYFEAYAIEDGRCIWEMY
;
A
#
# COMPACT_ATOMS: atom_id res chain seq x y z
N MET A 1 4.14 16.35 -56.03
CA MET A 1 5.09 15.80 -57.03
C MET A 1 6.43 15.64 -56.31
N SER A 2 7.12 14.51 -56.24
CA SER A 2 6.84 13.14 -56.65
C SER A 2 7.89 12.25 -55.94
N ILE A 3 7.42 11.26 -55.17
CA ILE A 3 7.79 9.83 -55.25
C ILE A 3 9.28 9.46 -55.44
N MET A 4 9.87 8.68 -54.52
CA MET A 4 10.45 7.33 -54.77
C MET A 4 11.45 6.87 -53.68
N SER A 5 11.07 5.80 -52.96
CA SER A 5 11.85 4.58 -52.66
C SER A 5 11.11 3.83 -51.54
N ALA A 6 10.32 2.77 -51.78
CA ALA A 6 10.69 1.40 -52.19
C ALA A 6 11.75 0.78 -51.25
N LEU A 7 11.68 -0.44 -50.73
CA LEU A 7 10.77 -1.59 -50.75
C LEU A 7 11.50 -2.64 -49.88
N CYS A 8 10.82 -3.36 -48.98
CA CYS A 8 11.12 -4.73 -48.49
C CYS A 8 10.47 -4.94 -47.11
N ILE A 9 9.86 -6.04 -46.70
CA ILE A 9 9.47 -7.34 -47.26
C ILE A 9 8.35 -7.88 -46.35
N ARG A 10 7.42 -8.64 -46.91
CA ARG A 10 6.34 -9.37 -46.22
C ARG A 10 6.85 -10.73 -45.70
N GLN A 11 6.39 -11.16 -44.52
CA GLN A 11 6.32 -12.56 -44.07
C GLN A 11 5.22 -12.61 -42.98
N ALA A 12 4.02 -13.18 -43.15
CA ALA A 12 3.55 -14.55 -43.43
C ALA A 12 3.30 -15.42 -42.16
N ALA A 13 2.01 -15.64 -41.94
CA ALA A 13 1.23 -16.61 -41.16
C ALA A 13 1.83 -17.95 -40.66
N ALA A 14 1.36 -18.38 -39.48
CA ALA A 14 0.91 -19.73 -39.05
C ALA A 14 0.56 -19.62 -37.54
N GLY A 15 -0.44 -20.22 -36.89
CA GLY A 15 -1.40 -21.30 -37.15
C GLY A 15 -1.77 -21.87 -35.76
N GLU A 16 -3.07 -21.94 -35.43
CA GLU A 16 -3.61 -22.63 -34.23
C GLU A 16 -3.31 -24.15 -34.26
N PRO A 17 -3.33 -24.84 -33.10
CA PRO A 17 -4.54 -25.63 -32.79
C PRO A 17 -4.92 -25.67 -31.30
N GLY A 18 -6.23 -25.73 -31.05
CA GLY A 18 -6.81 -25.96 -29.73
C GLY A 18 -6.66 -27.38 -29.18
N GLY A 19 -7.00 -27.54 -27.90
CA GLY A 19 -7.11 -28.82 -27.20
C GLY A 19 -7.88 -28.67 -25.89
N LYS A 20 -9.08 -29.23 -25.85
CA LYS A 20 -10.01 -29.28 -24.70
C LYS A 20 -9.56 -30.31 -23.65
N MET A 21 -10.01 -30.12 -22.40
CA MET A 21 -10.79 -31.07 -21.57
C MET A 21 -10.31 -31.26 -20.10
N VAL A 22 -11.25 -30.91 -19.21
CA VAL A 22 -11.49 -31.19 -17.77
C VAL A 22 -11.78 -32.70 -17.53
N PRO A 23 -12.05 -33.33 -16.34
CA PRO A 23 -11.93 -33.03 -14.87
C PRO A 23 -11.25 -34.15 -14.01
N ALA A 24 -11.10 -33.93 -12.67
CA ALA A 24 -11.47 -34.88 -11.58
C ALA A 24 -11.30 -34.15 -10.21
N ARG A 25 -12.30 -33.87 -9.36
CA ARG A 25 -13.18 -34.68 -8.47
C ARG A 25 -12.48 -35.62 -7.46
N GLY A 26 -12.72 -35.33 -6.17
CA GLY A 26 -12.60 -36.20 -4.98
C GLY A 26 -12.36 -35.30 -3.75
N ALA A 27 -13.27 -35.00 -2.82
CA ALA A 27 -14.26 -35.75 -2.02
C ALA A 27 -13.66 -36.74 -1.00
N SER A 28 -14.25 -36.74 0.22
CA SER A 28 -13.99 -37.57 1.44
C SER A 28 -12.94 -37.04 2.42
N LYS A 29 -13.11 -36.99 3.75
CA LYS A 29 -14.09 -37.49 4.76
C LYS A 29 -13.82 -36.69 6.06
N GLU A 30 -14.78 -36.20 6.83
CA GLU A 30 -15.68 -36.87 7.79
C GLU A 30 -14.99 -37.63 8.95
N GLY A 31 -15.39 -37.26 10.18
CA GLY A 31 -15.08 -37.94 11.44
C GLY A 31 -14.05 -37.17 12.27
N ARG A 32 -14.18 -36.98 13.59
CA ARG A 32 -14.97 -37.65 14.62
C ARG A 32 -14.66 -36.85 15.90
N ASP A 33 -15.65 -36.25 16.54
CA ASP A 33 -16.15 -36.73 17.84
C ASP A 33 -15.08 -36.80 18.94
N ARG A 34 -15.08 -35.81 19.85
CA ARG A 34 -14.99 -36.09 21.29
C ARG A 34 -15.35 -34.86 22.13
N LEU A 35 -16.50 -34.98 22.80
CA LEU A 35 -16.68 -34.47 24.15
C LEU A 35 -15.51 -34.88 25.05
N GLN A 36 -15.03 -33.95 25.86
CA GLN A 36 -14.39 -34.08 27.17
C GLN A 36 -14.22 -32.62 27.65
N THR A 37 -15.09 -32.00 28.46
CA THR A 37 -15.47 -32.33 29.85
C THR A 37 -14.35 -33.04 30.62
N SER A 38 -13.58 -32.22 31.33
CA SER A 38 -12.85 -32.46 32.58
C SER A 38 -12.40 -31.06 33.02
N GLU A 39 -13.03 -30.37 33.97
CA GLU A 39 -13.06 -30.64 35.42
C GLU A 39 -11.67 -31.02 35.95
N ASN A 40 -11.03 -30.04 36.60
CA ASN A 40 -10.41 -30.10 37.94
C ASN A 40 -9.58 -28.81 38.11
N SER A 41 -9.92 -27.90 39.03
CA SER A 41 -9.85 -27.97 40.50
C SER A 41 -8.54 -27.40 41.03
N ASP A 42 -8.68 -26.82 42.23
CA ASP A 42 -7.64 -26.40 43.17
C ASP A 42 -7.14 -24.96 42.99
N ALA A 43 -7.84 -23.99 43.59
CA ALA A 43 -7.74 -23.61 45.00
C ALA A 43 -6.43 -22.86 45.30
N ASP A 44 -6.53 -21.54 45.43
CA ASP A 44 -5.87 -20.84 46.53
C ASP A 44 -6.61 -19.51 46.80
N SER A 45 -7.38 -19.50 47.89
CA SER A 45 -7.70 -18.28 48.62
C SER A 45 -6.67 -18.14 49.73
N PRO A 46 -6.31 -16.91 50.12
CA PRO A 46 -6.60 -16.58 51.51
C PRO A 46 -7.10 -15.15 51.77
N ALA A 47 -8.05 -15.12 52.70
CA ALA A 47 -8.10 -14.26 53.88
C ALA A 47 -8.23 -12.74 53.70
N VAL A 48 -9.47 -12.31 53.86
CA VAL A 48 -9.88 -11.05 54.48
C VAL A 48 -9.20 -10.85 55.85
N PHE A 49 -8.44 -9.77 55.99
CA PHE A 49 -8.09 -9.18 57.29
C PHE A 49 -8.71 -7.79 57.39
N ALA A 50 -9.61 -7.64 58.36
CA ALA A 50 -10.23 -6.39 58.75
C ALA A 50 -9.26 -5.58 59.64
N GLY A 51 -9.11 -4.28 59.38
CA GLY A 51 -8.50 -3.38 60.35
C GLY A 51 -7.88 -2.11 59.78
N GLY A 52 -8.64 -1.01 59.83
CA GLY A 52 -8.15 0.28 60.35
C GLY A 52 -7.25 1.16 59.47
N SER A 53 -7.86 2.25 58.99
CA SER A 53 -7.29 3.60 58.96
C SER A 53 -5.93 3.82 58.27
N GLY A 54 -5.99 4.41 57.07
CA GLY A 54 -4.98 5.39 56.65
C GLY A 54 -4.40 5.18 55.26
N ALA A 55 -4.83 6.07 54.37
CA ALA A 55 -3.99 6.73 53.37
C ALA A 55 -3.47 5.92 52.16
N VAL A 56 -3.80 6.52 51.00
CA VAL A 56 -3.13 6.46 49.70
C VAL A 56 -3.42 5.24 48.81
N MET A 57 -4.54 5.34 48.07
CA MET A 57 -4.64 4.75 46.73
C MET A 57 -3.63 5.46 45.82
N ALA A 58 -2.44 4.90 45.68
CA ALA A 58 -1.50 5.31 44.64
C ALA A 58 -2.04 4.80 43.29
N LEU A 59 -2.90 5.62 42.67
CA LEU A 59 -3.28 5.47 41.27
C LEU A 59 -2.03 5.73 40.43
N ALA A 60 -1.34 4.67 40.03
CA ALA A 60 -0.24 4.73 39.09
C ALA A 60 -0.80 5.18 37.73
N VAL A 61 -0.76 6.50 37.47
CA VAL A 61 -1.02 7.07 36.16
C VAL A 61 0.14 6.65 35.25
N LEU A 62 -0.07 5.59 34.47
CA LEU A 62 0.78 5.26 33.33
C LEU A 62 0.63 6.39 32.32
N LEU A 63 1.56 7.35 32.35
CA LEU A 63 1.76 8.33 31.29
C LEU A 63 2.12 7.56 30.02
N GLY A 64 1.11 7.25 29.20
CA GLY A 64 1.31 6.73 27.86
C GLY A 64 2.04 7.78 27.04
N VAL A 65 3.35 7.59 26.83
CA VAL A 65 4.10 8.35 25.82
C VAL A 65 3.56 7.89 24.48
N GLY A 66 2.66 8.67 23.89
CA GLY A 66 2.25 8.47 22.50
C GLY A 66 3.48 8.62 21.62
N HIS A 67 3.97 7.52 21.06
CA HIS A 67 4.93 7.59 19.97
C HIS A 67 4.20 8.22 18.79
N ALA A 68 4.52 9.48 18.49
CA ALA A 68 4.30 10.01 17.17
C ALA A 68 5.07 9.09 16.22
N ALA A 69 4.35 8.30 15.41
CA ALA A 69 4.95 7.53 14.35
C ALA A 69 5.44 8.54 13.30
N HIS A 70 6.70 8.97 13.44
CA HIS A 70 7.39 9.68 12.40
C HIS A 70 7.71 8.68 11.29
N GLY A 71 7.30 8.99 10.05
CA GLY A 71 7.62 8.15 8.91
C GLY A 71 9.12 8.18 8.61
N GLU A 72 9.61 7.20 7.87
CA GLU A 72 11.01 7.21 7.44
C GLU A 72 11.21 8.34 6.42
N PRO A 73 12.17 9.28 6.64
CA PRO A 73 12.42 10.33 5.67
C PRO A 73 12.94 9.73 4.35
N VAL A 74 12.32 10.14 3.25
CA VAL A 74 12.71 9.72 1.90
C VAL A 74 14.03 10.41 1.54
N THR A 75 15.07 9.62 1.33
CA THR A 75 16.41 10.07 0.92
C THR A 75 16.51 10.29 -0.60
N LEU A 76 15.49 10.92 -1.20
CA LEU A 76 15.44 11.26 -2.62
C LEU A 76 15.38 12.78 -2.76
N ALA A 77 16.27 13.35 -3.57
CA ALA A 77 16.18 14.76 -3.90
C ALA A 77 15.02 14.99 -4.88
N LEU A 78 14.05 15.81 -4.46
CA LEU A 78 12.90 16.18 -5.26
C LEU A 78 13.10 17.52 -5.97
N PRO A 79 12.56 17.71 -7.19
CA PRO A 79 12.58 19.00 -7.90
C PRO A 79 12.13 20.19 -7.06
N SER A 80 11.05 20.04 -6.30
CA SER A 80 10.56 21.09 -5.41
C SER A 80 11.46 21.39 -4.20
N GLY A 81 12.43 20.50 -3.92
CA GLY A 81 13.28 20.55 -2.75
C GLY A 81 12.61 20.09 -1.45
N GLN A 82 11.35 19.62 -1.50
CA GLN A 82 10.66 19.15 -0.30
C GLN A 82 11.23 17.84 0.23
N VAL A 83 11.12 17.64 1.54
CA VAL A 83 11.43 16.38 2.21
C VAL A 83 10.13 15.66 2.50
N LEU A 84 10.04 14.41 2.07
CA LEU A 84 8.88 13.56 2.28
C LEU A 84 9.17 12.49 3.32
N GLU A 85 8.12 12.01 3.98
CA GLU A 85 8.19 10.81 4.81
C GLU A 85 7.44 9.67 4.11
N PHE A 86 8.07 8.50 4.00
CA PHE A 86 7.39 7.31 3.54
C PHE A 86 6.46 6.80 4.63
N GLN A 87 5.18 6.67 4.29
CA GLN A 87 4.17 6.15 5.20
C GLN A 87 4.04 4.63 5.06
N GLU A 88 3.64 4.17 3.87
CA GLU A 88 3.46 2.74 3.59
C GLU A 88 3.34 2.46 2.09
N ALA A 89 3.48 1.18 1.71
CA ALA A 89 3.19 0.68 0.37
C ALA A 89 2.11 -0.41 0.46
N LEU A 90 1.02 -0.22 -0.27
CA LEU A 90 -0.14 -1.10 -0.28
C LEU A 90 -0.25 -1.81 -1.63
N ARG A 91 -0.48 -3.13 -1.58
CA ARG A 91 -0.84 -3.92 -2.75
C ARG A 91 -2.36 -3.94 -2.85
N GLU A 92 -2.91 -3.29 -3.87
CA GLU A 92 -4.34 -3.27 -4.14
C GLU A 92 -4.69 -4.43 -5.08
N VAL A 93 -5.38 -5.41 -4.53
CA VAL A 93 -5.92 -6.52 -5.32
C VAL A 93 -7.19 -6.03 -6.00
N SER A 94 -7.09 -5.71 -7.28
CA SER A 94 -8.24 -5.41 -8.15
C SER A 94 -9.24 -6.56 -8.08
N GLY A 95 -10.36 -6.37 -7.38
CA GLY A 95 -11.32 -7.43 -7.13
C GLY A 95 -11.93 -8.03 -8.41
N GLN A 96 -11.97 -9.37 -8.48
CA GLN A 96 -12.77 -10.27 -9.34
C GLN A 96 -12.82 -10.04 -10.87
N GLN A 97 -12.28 -8.94 -11.41
CA GLN A 97 -12.18 -8.71 -12.84
C GLN A 97 -10.89 -9.33 -13.35
N ALA A 98 -11.01 -10.48 -14.00
CA ALA A 98 -9.89 -11.10 -14.70
C ALA A 98 -9.33 -10.09 -15.74
N GLY A 99 -8.10 -9.63 -15.52
CA GLY A 99 -7.42 -8.68 -16.42
C GLY A 99 -7.30 -7.24 -15.88
N ALA A 100 -7.82 -6.93 -14.68
CA ALA A 100 -7.39 -5.73 -13.98
C ALA A 100 -6.06 -6.07 -13.28
N GLY A 101 -4.94 -5.61 -13.85
CA GLY A 101 -3.62 -5.83 -13.31
C GLY A 101 -3.46 -5.47 -11.84
N GLU A 102 -2.35 -5.93 -11.29
CA GLU A 102 -1.96 -5.59 -9.94
C GLU A 102 -1.59 -4.11 -9.83
N VAL A 103 -2.15 -3.44 -8.82
CA VAL A 103 -1.91 -2.02 -8.54
C VAL A 103 -1.15 -1.90 -7.21
N TYR A 104 -0.09 -1.09 -7.19
CA TYR A 104 0.60 -0.73 -5.94
C TYR A 104 0.45 0.74 -5.63
N ARG A 105 0.05 1.05 -4.41
CA ARG A 105 0.00 2.42 -3.91
C ARG A 105 1.15 2.70 -2.96
N PHE A 106 1.96 3.70 -3.28
CA PHE A 106 2.96 4.25 -2.38
C PHE A 106 2.42 5.53 -1.76
N ARG A 107 2.40 5.57 -0.43
CA ARG A 107 1.83 6.67 0.36
C ARG A 107 2.95 7.42 1.06
N PHE A 108 2.94 8.74 0.95
CA PHE A 108 3.92 9.63 1.56
C PHE A 108 3.25 10.79 2.27
N VAL A 109 3.93 11.30 3.29
CA VAL A 109 3.57 12.53 3.99
C VAL A 109 4.43 13.67 3.45
N ALA A 110 3.78 14.74 3.02
CA ALA A 110 4.36 15.91 2.36
C ALA A 110 3.90 17.19 3.06
N HIS A 111 4.54 17.58 4.17
CA HIS A 111 4.05 18.70 4.99
C HIS A 111 3.96 20.05 4.24
N GLN A 112 4.72 20.24 3.16
CA GLN A 112 4.79 21.50 2.42
C GLN A 112 3.65 21.70 1.40
N ILE A 113 2.82 20.67 1.17
CA ILE A 113 1.61 20.80 0.34
C ILE A 113 0.43 21.41 1.11
N ALA A 114 0.58 21.58 2.43
CA ALA A 114 -0.44 22.20 3.26
C ALA A 114 -0.68 23.66 2.80
N PRO A 115 -1.95 24.13 2.72
CA PRO A 115 -2.27 25.46 2.20
C PRO A 115 -1.59 26.61 2.96
N ASP A 116 -1.26 26.41 4.23
CA ASP A 116 -0.65 27.37 5.14
C ASP A 116 0.90 27.33 5.14
N ALA A 117 1.52 26.32 4.54
CA ALA A 117 2.96 26.14 4.49
C ALA A 117 3.66 26.98 3.40
N GLY A 118 2.96 27.91 2.78
CA GLY A 118 3.44 28.67 1.62
C GLY A 118 3.27 27.95 0.28
N GLY A 119 2.74 26.73 0.31
CA GLY A 119 2.16 25.96 -0.80
C GLY A 119 3.07 25.75 -2.00
N LEU A 120 3.57 24.53 -2.19
CA LEU A 120 4.08 24.12 -3.50
C LEU A 120 3.02 24.33 -4.58
N SER A 121 3.44 24.72 -5.78
CA SER A 121 2.51 24.78 -6.91
C SER A 121 2.06 23.36 -7.29
N PHE A 122 0.91 23.26 -7.96
CA PHE A 122 0.45 21.97 -8.46
C PHE A 122 1.47 21.32 -9.40
N ASP A 123 2.13 22.12 -10.24
CA ASP A 123 3.15 21.63 -11.17
C ASP A 123 4.38 21.08 -10.42
N ASP A 124 4.85 21.75 -9.36
CA ASP A 124 5.95 21.24 -8.53
C ASP A 124 5.60 19.88 -7.90
N VAL A 125 4.36 19.73 -7.42
CA VAL A 125 3.87 18.49 -6.83
C VAL A 125 3.81 17.37 -7.87
N LEU A 126 3.34 17.66 -9.09
CA LEU A 126 3.30 16.68 -10.17
C LEU A 126 4.70 16.21 -10.61
N GLU A 127 5.65 17.13 -10.72
CA GLU A 127 7.04 16.80 -11.04
C GLU A 127 7.68 15.91 -9.96
N ASP A 128 7.44 16.22 -8.69
CA ASP A 128 7.89 15.39 -7.57
C ASP A 128 7.28 13.98 -7.64
N MET A 129 5.97 13.87 -7.89
CA MET A 129 5.28 12.58 -7.98
C MET A 129 5.82 11.70 -9.12
N GLN A 130 6.19 12.31 -10.25
CA GLN A 130 6.84 11.60 -11.36
C GLN A 130 8.20 11.02 -10.95
N ILE A 131 9.01 11.80 -10.23
CA ILE A 131 10.31 11.37 -9.72
C ILE A 131 10.16 10.29 -8.63
N LEU A 132 9.16 10.42 -7.76
CA LEU A 132 8.84 9.38 -6.78
C LEU A 132 8.48 8.06 -7.44
N CYS A 133 7.67 8.07 -8.50
CA CYS A 133 7.38 6.84 -9.22
C CYS A 133 8.65 6.22 -9.81
N GLN A 134 9.41 7.01 -10.56
CA GLN A 134 10.54 6.51 -11.34
C GLN A 134 11.73 6.07 -10.47
N SER A 135 12.03 6.81 -9.40
CA SER A 135 13.25 6.65 -8.62
C SER A 135 13.02 6.04 -7.24
N TYR A 136 11.80 6.09 -6.69
CA TYR A 136 11.49 5.50 -5.40
C TYR A 136 10.67 4.21 -5.52
N ALA A 137 9.54 4.27 -6.21
CA ALA A 137 8.58 3.17 -6.29
C ALA A 137 9.09 2.04 -7.20
N LEU A 138 9.49 2.36 -8.44
CA LEU A 138 9.87 1.36 -9.42
C LEU A 138 11.00 0.42 -8.96
N PRO A 139 12.12 0.90 -8.37
CA PRO A 139 13.17 0.00 -7.88
C PRO A 139 12.70 -0.95 -6.76
N ARG A 140 11.69 -0.56 -5.97
CA ARG A 140 11.12 -1.41 -4.91
C ARG A 140 10.19 -2.50 -5.44
N LEU A 141 9.75 -2.36 -6.68
CA LEU A 141 8.92 -3.35 -7.38
C LEU A 141 9.79 -4.35 -8.15
N GLN A 142 11.06 -4.05 -8.38
CA GLN A 142 12.01 -4.96 -9.01
C GLN A 142 12.27 -6.17 -8.10
N GLY A 143 11.86 -7.36 -8.53
CA GLY A 143 12.04 -8.61 -7.79
C GLY A 143 10.77 -9.20 -7.18
N LEU A 144 9.62 -8.54 -7.35
CA LEU A 144 8.33 -9.14 -7.06
C LEU A 144 7.98 -10.17 -8.15
N GLU A 145 7.31 -11.26 -7.77
CA GLU A 145 6.82 -12.25 -8.72
C GLU A 145 5.65 -11.67 -9.53
N GLY A 146 5.98 -10.95 -10.59
CA GLY A 146 5.05 -10.19 -11.41
C GLY A 146 5.43 -8.71 -11.47
N THR A 147 5.34 -8.11 -12.65
CA THR A 147 5.43 -6.66 -12.79
C THR A 147 4.04 -6.08 -12.58
N PRO A 148 3.83 -5.22 -11.57
CA PRO A 148 2.57 -4.52 -11.47
C PRO A 148 2.33 -3.68 -12.70
N GLU A 149 1.08 -3.67 -13.16
CA GLU A 149 0.69 -2.91 -14.35
C GLU A 149 0.59 -1.42 -14.03
N ARG A 150 0.29 -1.09 -12.76
CA ARG A 150 0.07 0.30 -12.33
C ARG A 150 0.65 0.57 -10.95
N VAL A 151 1.18 1.78 -10.80
CA VAL A 151 1.61 2.37 -9.54
C VAL A 151 0.79 3.63 -9.28
N VAL A 152 0.33 3.80 -8.05
CA VAL A 152 -0.34 5.02 -7.59
C VAL A 152 0.55 5.68 -6.54
N ILE A 153 0.92 6.93 -6.78
CA ILE A 153 1.62 7.76 -5.80
C ILE A 153 0.57 8.60 -5.08
N SER A 154 0.61 8.61 -3.75
CA SER A 154 -0.29 9.37 -2.90
C SER A 154 0.54 10.27 -1.98
N LEU A 155 0.30 11.57 -2.07
CA LEU A 155 0.86 12.57 -1.15
C LEU A 155 -0.26 13.12 -0.28
N SER A 156 0.00 13.23 1.02
CA SER A 156 -0.91 13.84 1.99
C SER A 156 -0.14 14.79 2.90
N GLU A 157 -0.72 15.93 3.27
CA GLU A 157 -0.04 16.90 4.15
C GLU A 157 0.32 16.30 5.53
N ARG A 158 -0.44 15.29 5.97
CA ARG A 158 -0.27 14.55 7.23
C ARG A 158 -0.61 13.08 7.02
N ALA A 159 -0.13 12.21 7.90
CA ALA A 159 -0.44 10.79 7.86
C ALA A 159 -1.95 10.54 8.01
N VAL A 160 -2.51 9.73 7.11
CA VAL A 160 -3.93 9.32 7.12
C VAL A 160 -4.03 7.82 7.18
N GLU A 161 -4.98 7.28 7.93
CA GLU A 161 -5.26 5.84 7.91
C GLU A 161 -5.88 5.42 6.57
N PHE A 162 -5.46 4.29 6.01
CA PHE A 162 -6.02 3.80 4.75
C PHE A 162 -7.52 3.49 4.91
N GLY A 163 -8.33 3.92 3.93
CA GLY A 163 -9.79 3.72 3.95
C GLY A 163 -10.57 4.75 4.77
N THR A 164 -9.88 5.66 5.46
CA THR A 164 -10.51 6.78 6.19
C THR A 164 -10.63 8.01 5.30
N SER A 165 -11.79 8.67 5.34
CA SER A 165 -12.00 9.95 4.66
C SER A 165 -11.31 11.07 5.41
N ALA A 166 -10.48 11.85 4.71
CA ALA A 166 -9.81 13.04 5.24
C ALA A 166 -9.99 14.24 4.29
N PRO A 167 -11.22 14.79 4.17
CA PRO A 167 -11.51 15.88 3.23
C PRO A 167 -10.88 17.23 3.64
N ASP A 168 -10.51 17.37 4.91
CA ASP A 168 -9.90 18.58 5.45
C ASP A 168 -8.37 18.64 5.21
N LEU A 169 -7.79 17.61 4.58
CA LEU A 169 -6.37 17.54 4.28
C LEU A 169 -6.13 17.70 2.79
N THR A 170 -5.12 18.49 2.43
CA THR A 170 -4.64 18.49 1.04
C THR A 170 -4.01 17.14 0.72
N GLN A 171 -4.52 16.50 -0.33
CA GLN A 171 -4.04 15.21 -0.82
C GLN A 171 -3.98 15.21 -2.35
N TYR A 172 -2.90 14.65 -2.90
CA TYR A 172 -2.71 14.45 -4.33
C TYR A 172 -2.56 12.96 -4.63
N PHE A 173 -3.15 12.53 -5.73
CA PHE A 173 -3.15 11.13 -6.16
C PHE A 173 -2.87 11.07 -7.66
N GLU A 174 -1.78 10.42 -8.04
CA GLU A 174 -1.41 10.24 -9.44
C GLU A 174 -1.18 8.76 -9.74
N ALA A 175 -1.63 8.33 -10.91
CA ALA A 175 -1.46 6.97 -11.40
C ALA A 175 -0.42 6.93 -12.52
N TYR A 176 0.37 5.86 -12.53
CA TYR A 176 1.39 5.60 -13.53
C TYR A 176 1.31 4.17 -14.02
N ALA A 177 1.21 3.98 -15.33
CA ALA A 177 1.45 2.69 -15.96
C ALA A 177 2.94 2.38 -15.98
N ILE A 178 3.30 1.11 -15.78
CA ILE A 178 4.69 0.67 -15.86
C ILE A 178 4.95 0.05 -17.23
N GLU A 179 5.69 0.77 -18.07
CA GLU A 179 6.05 0.34 -19.43
C GLU A 179 7.57 0.42 -19.62
N ASP A 180 8.20 -0.68 -20.02
CA ASP A 180 9.64 -0.78 -20.28
C ASP A 180 10.53 -0.23 -19.14
N GLY A 181 10.10 -0.41 -17.89
CA GLY A 181 10.83 0.11 -16.72
C GLY A 181 10.74 1.64 -16.59
N ARG A 182 9.68 2.25 -17.12
CA ARG A 182 9.37 3.66 -16.96
C ARG A 182 7.97 3.85 -16.39
N CYS A 183 7.81 4.87 -15.57
CA CYS A 183 6.51 5.33 -15.12
C CYS A 183 5.90 6.27 -16.15
N ILE A 184 4.85 5.83 -16.84
CA ILE A 184 4.08 6.65 -17.77
C ILE A 184 2.84 7.18 -17.04
N TRP A 185 2.72 8.50 -16.93
CA TRP A 185 1.59 9.12 -16.26
C TRP A 185 0.26 8.78 -16.94
N GLU A 186 -0.70 8.26 -16.17
CA GLU A 186 -2.07 8.02 -16.60
C GLU A 186 -2.99 9.05 -15.94
N MET A 187 -3.74 9.79 -16.75
CA MET A 187 -4.76 10.71 -16.24
C MET A 187 -5.79 9.93 -15.41
N TYR A 188 -6.04 10.40 -14.19
CA TYR A 188 -7.09 9.89 -13.29
C TYR A 188 -8.44 10.59 -13.51
#